data_AF-A0A5M8RKD2-F1
#
_entry.id   AF-A0A5M8RKD2-F1
#
_cell.length_a   1.000
_cell.length_b   1.000
_cell.length_c   1.000
_cell.angle_alpha   90.00
_cell.angle_beta   90.00
_cell.angle_gamma   90.00
#
_symmetry.space_group_name_H-M   'P 1'
#
loop_
_entity.id
_entity.type
_entity.pdbx_description
1 polymer ?
#
loop_
_entity_poly.entity_id
_entity_poly.type
_entity_poly.pdbx_seq_one_letter_code
_entity_poly.pdbx_strand_id
1 'polypeptide(L)'
;MGKLDLKLIAGQLVIDMGQTADDRFKHRGYNGQPAIYDCDEICVPTIGTVELSEEQLKKIELAYTNGHKCDYCEGYADKVRPSPFMVDVGASMCKECWDGTKEEYAASTGEHIGDFENYPHWKEGVK
;
A
#
# COMPACT_ATOMS: atom_id res chain seq x y z
N MET A 1 10.63 -19.29 6.74
CA MET A 1 9.74 -18.77 7.81
C MET A 1 10.44 -17.59 8.47
N GLY A 2 9.73 -16.47 8.65
CA GLY A 2 10.26 -15.29 9.33
C GLY A 2 9.50 -15.04 10.62
N LYS A 3 10.22 -14.85 11.74
CA LYS A 3 9.66 -14.37 13.00
C LYS A 3 9.77 -12.85 13.01
N LEU A 4 8.63 -12.17 13.11
CA LEU A 4 8.52 -10.71 13.04
C LEU A 4 7.88 -10.17 14.32
N ASP A 5 8.21 -8.93 14.66
CA ASP A 5 7.68 -8.25 15.83
C ASP A 5 6.26 -7.74 15.55
N LEU A 6 5.37 -7.89 16.54
CA LEU A 6 4.03 -7.34 16.53
C LEU A 6 3.98 -6.13 17.46
N LYS A 7 3.49 -5.01 16.95
CA LYS A 7 3.43 -3.71 17.64
C LYS A 7 2.01 -3.15 17.61
N LEU A 8 1.69 -2.29 18.57
CA LEU A 8 0.45 -1.53 18.61
C LEU A 8 0.76 -0.05 18.32
N ILE A 9 0.41 0.42 17.12
CA ILE A 9 0.69 1.78 16.65
C ILE A 9 -0.64 2.44 16.32
N ALA A 10 -0.93 3.59 16.93
CA ALA A 10 -2.20 4.32 16.75
C ALA A 10 -3.47 3.44 16.91
N GLY A 11 -3.43 2.41 17.76
CA GLY A 11 -4.55 1.49 17.98
C GLY A 11 -4.67 0.34 16.96
N GLN A 12 -3.73 0.21 16.02
CA GLN A 12 -3.68 -0.87 15.03
C GLN A 12 -2.57 -1.87 15.36
N LEU A 13 -2.84 -3.15 15.11
CA LEU A 13 -1.81 -4.20 15.14
C LEU A 13 -0.96 -4.10 13.87
N VAL A 14 0.34 -3.89 14.06
CA VAL A 14 1.31 -3.71 12.98
C VAL A 14 2.39 -4.78 13.10
N ILE A 15 2.57 -5.55 12.04
CA ILE A 15 3.74 -6.43 11.87
C ILE A 15 4.90 -5.56 11.42
N ASP A 16 5.93 -5.42 12.24
CA ASP A 16 7.16 -4.74 11.87
C ASP A 16 7.94 -5.63 10.90
N MET A 17 8.15 -5.14 9.67
CA MET A 17 8.81 -5.91 8.63
C MET A 17 10.34 -5.91 8.79
N GLY A 18 10.90 -5.14 9.75
CA GLY A 18 12.33 -5.07 10.01
C GLY A 18 13.16 -4.46 8.88
N GLN A 19 12.50 -3.90 7.87
CA GLN A 19 13.09 -3.32 6.68
C GLN A 19 12.94 -1.80 6.73
N THR A 20 14.04 -1.08 6.53
CA THR A 20 13.98 0.34 6.23
C THR A 20 13.41 0.53 4.83
N ALA A 21 12.60 1.56 4.64
CA ALA A 21 12.15 2.00 3.32
C ALA A 21 13.30 2.77 2.61
N ASP A 22 12.96 3.59 1.61
CA ASP A 22 13.94 4.38 0.86
C ASP A 22 14.76 5.36 1.74
N ASP A 23 14.24 5.67 2.94
CA ASP A 23 14.91 6.45 3.98
C ASP A 23 15.21 5.54 5.19
N ARG A 24 16.40 5.71 5.78
CA ARG A 24 16.86 5.00 6.98
C ARG A 24 16.00 5.30 8.22
N PHE A 25 15.26 6.40 8.19
CA PHE A 25 14.31 6.77 9.25
C PHE A 25 12.89 6.26 9.00
N LYS A 26 12.63 5.62 7.87
CA LYS A 26 11.32 5.07 7.51
C LYS A 26 11.34 3.57 7.57
N HIS A 27 10.33 2.98 8.17
CA HIS A 27 10.22 1.54 8.36
C HIS A 27 8.94 1.00 7.73
N ARG A 28 9.06 -0.17 7.11
CA ARG A 28 7.92 -0.91 6.57
C ARG A 28 7.17 -1.61 7.71
N GLY A 29 5.85 -1.42 7.77
CA GLY A 29 4.97 -2.15 8.67
C GLY A 29 3.72 -2.64 7.96
N TYR A 30 3.14 -3.75 8.41
CA TYR A 30 1.98 -4.35 7.75
C TYR A 30 0.83 -4.55 8.73
N ASN A 31 -0.31 -3.91 8.46
CA ASN A 31 -1.53 -3.96 9.29
C ASN A 31 -2.72 -4.60 8.54
N GLY A 32 -2.43 -5.34 7.47
CA GLY A 32 -3.41 -5.78 6.47
C GLY A 32 -3.25 -5.05 5.13
N GLN A 33 -2.58 -3.89 5.14
CA GLN A 33 -2.12 -3.17 3.96
C GLN A 33 -0.63 -2.80 4.14
N PRO A 34 0.11 -2.51 3.05
CA PRO A 34 1.43 -1.87 3.17
C PRO A 34 1.32 -0.59 3.98
N ALA A 35 2.32 -0.27 4.79
CA ALA A 35 2.39 1.02 5.48
C ALA A 35 3.85 1.38 5.73
N ILE A 36 4.14 2.69 5.73
CA ILE A 36 5.45 3.22 6.07
C ILE A 36 5.27 4.09 7.31
N TYR A 37 6.12 3.84 8.31
CA TYR A 37 6.12 4.54 9.58
C TYR A 37 7.45 5.28 9.72
N ASP A 38 7.42 6.47 10.31
CA ASP A 38 8.65 7.11 10.75
C ASP A 38 9.22 6.38 11.99
N CYS A 39 10.52 6.55 12.24
CA CYS A 39 11.23 5.80 13.28
C CYS A 39 10.60 6.04 14.67
N ASP A 40 10.21 7.28 14.97
CA ASP A 40 9.53 7.68 16.19
C ASP A 40 8.14 7.05 16.35
N GLU A 41 7.43 6.76 15.25
CA GLU A 41 6.14 6.07 15.26
C GLU A 41 6.28 4.56 15.50
N ILE A 42 7.31 3.93 14.93
CA ILE A 42 7.49 2.47 14.98
C ILE A 42 8.35 2.00 16.15
N CYS A 43 9.13 2.88 16.78
CA CYS A 43 9.94 2.58 17.97
C CYS A 43 9.09 2.46 19.25
N VAL A 44 7.91 1.85 19.14
CA VAL A 44 7.07 1.45 20.27
C VAL A 44 7.44 0.06 20.79
N PRO A 45 7.11 -0.28 22.04
CA PRO A 45 7.37 -1.61 22.59
C PRO A 45 6.70 -2.73 21.78
N THR A 46 7.44 -3.80 21.54
CA THR A 46 6.92 -5.04 20.96
C THR A 46 5.92 -5.68 21.93
N ILE A 47 4.71 -5.96 21.46
CA ILE A 47 3.62 -6.56 22.26
C ILE A 47 3.49 -8.07 22.03
N GLY A 48 4.16 -8.60 21.00
CA GLY A 48 4.15 -10.01 20.65
C GLY A 48 5.00 -10.29 19.41
N THR A 49 4.92 -11.51 18.90
CA THR A 49 5.61 -11.90 17.67
C THR A 49 4.68 -12.71 16.79
N VAL A 50 4.86 -12.59 15.48
CA VAL A 50 4.15 -13.38 14.47
C VAL A 50 5.14 -14.19 13.67
N GLU A 51 4.77 -15.42 13.33
CA GLU A 51 5.53 -16.27 12.42
C GLU A 51 4.81 -16.34 11.08
N LEU A 52 5.50 -15.94 10.00
CA LEU A 52 4.96 -15.98 8.65
C LEU A 52 5.71 -17.02 7.80
N SER A 53 4.93 -17.74 6.98
CA SER A 53 5.47 -18.60 5.93
C SER A 53 6.14 -17.77 4.84
N GLU A 54 6.98 -18.41 4.03
CA GLU A 54 7.59 -17.72 2.88
C GLU A 54 6.56 -17.26 1.86
N GLU A 55 5.46 -18.00 1.70
CA GLU A 55 4.35 -17.61 0.83
C GLU A 55 3.66 -16.34 1.35
N GLN A 56 3.42 -16.25 2.66
CA GLN A 56 2.84 -15.07 3.29
C GLN A 56 3.75 -13.84 3.14
N LEU A 57 5.06 -14.01 3.37
CA LEU A 57 6.05 -12.94 3.17
C LEU A 57 6.08 -12.47 1.72
N LYS A 58 6.06 -13.38 0.73
CA LYS A 58 6.00 -13.03 -0.69
C LYS A 58 4.74 -12.24 -1.05
N LYS A 59 3.60 -12.57 -0.45
CA LYS A 59 2.34 -11.81 -0.65
C LYS A 59 2.46 -10.38 -0.11
N ILE A 60 3.09 -10.19 1.05
CA ILE A 60 3.32 -8.86 1.62
C ILE A 60 4.30 -8.06 0.75
N GLU A 61 5.41 -8.65 0.33
CA GLU A 61 6.38 -7.98 -0.57
C GLU A 61 5.75 -7.59 -1.92
N LEU A 62 4.86 -8.41 -2.44
CA LEU A 62 4.10 -8.10 -3.65
C LEU A 62 3.19 -6.88 -3.44
N ALA A 63 2.55 -6.77 -2.27
CA ALA A 63 1.74 -5.61 -1.92
C ALA A 63 2.58 -4.32 -1.86
N TYR A 64 3.81 -4.37 -1.34
CA TYR A 64 4.75 -3.23 -1.41
C TYR A 64 5.28 -2.93 -2.80
N THR A 65 5.28 -3.92 -3.70
CA THR A 65 5.75 -3.73 -5.08
C THR A 65 4.68 -3.09 -5.96
N ASN A 66 3.42 -3.46 -5.76
CA ASN A 66 2.30 -2.99 -6.57
C ASN A 66 1.57 -1.78 -5.95
N GLY A 67 1.78 -1.56 -4.65
CA GLY A 67 1.06 -0.61 -3.84
C GLY A 67 1.97 0.33 -3.08
N HIS A 68 1.47 1.53 -2.82
CA HIS A 68 2.09 2.56 -2.00
C HIS A 68 1.01 3.56 -1.54
N LYS A 69 1.44 4.72 -1.01
CA LYS A 69 0.53 5.79 -0.59
C LYS A 69 -0.28 6.29 -1.80
N CYS A 70 -1.60 6.33 -1.67
CA CYS A 70 -2.49 6.99 -2.61
C CYS A 70 -2.37 8.51 -2.45
N ASP A 71 -2.14 9.23 -3.53
CA ASP A 71 -1.99 10.70 -3.49
C ASP A 71 -3.35 11.42 -3.33
N TYR A 72 -4.46 10.70 -3.46
CA TYR A 72 -5.82 11.26 -3.41
C TYR A 72 -6.45 11.15 -2.02
N CYS A 73 -6.32 10.00 -1.35
CA CYS A 73 -6.86 9.80 -0.01
C CYS A 73 -5.79 9.70 1.08
N GLU A 74 -4.51 9.76 0.70
CA GLU A 74 -3.35 9.60 1.59
C GLU A 74 -3.24 8.23 2.29
N GLY A 75 -4.18 7.32 2.05
CA GLY A 75 -4.14 5.95 2.55
C GLY A 75 -3.16 5.09 1.75
N TYR A 76 -2.58 4.09 2.40
CA TYR A 76 -1.80 3.07 1.70
C TYR A 76 -2.72 1.98 1.15
N ALA A 77 -2.38 1.46 -0.04
CA ALA A 77 -3.06 0.32 -0.65
C ALA A 77 -2.04 -0.71 -1.14
N ASP A 78 -2.50 -1.95 -1.31
CA ASP A 78 -1.72 -3.06 -1.89
C ASP A 78 -1.56 -2.96 -3.42
N LYS A 79 -2.41 -2.14 -4.05
CA LYS A 79 -2.32 -1.76 -5.46
C LYS A 79 -2.66 -0.30 -5.64
N VAL A 80 -1.83 0.39 -6.40
CA VAL A 80 -2.15 1.72 -6.92
C VAL A 80 -1.73 1.81 -8.39
N ARG A 81 -2.30 2.77 -9.12
CA ARG A 81 -1.90 3.08 -10.49
C ARG A 81 -1.79 4.58 -10.69
N PRO A 82 -1.01 5.05 -11.68
CA PRO A 82 -0.94 6.47 -12.00
C PRO A 82 -2.31 7.03 -12.36
N SER A 83 -2.54 8.29 -12.00
CA SER A 83 -3.70 9.06 -12.41
C SER A 83 -3.90 9.01 -13.93
N PRO A 84 -5.16 8.96 -14.41
CA PRO A 84 -5.44 9.04 -15.84
C PRO A 84 -5.31 10.46 -16.40
N PHE A 85 -5.13 11.49 -15.57
CA PHE A 85 -5.18 12.89 -15.99
C PHE A 85 -3.79 13.50 -16.15
N MET A 86 -3.66 14.41 -17.12
CA MET A 86 -2.39 15.10 -17.37
C MET A 86 -2.07 16.18 -16.32
N VAL A 87 -3.07 16.66 -15.59
CA VAL A 87 -2.90 17.75 -14.62
C VAL A 87 -2.14 17.31 -13.36
N ASP A 88 -2.16 16.03 -13.06
CA ASP A 88 -1.56 15.41 -11.88
C ASP A 88 -0.66 14.23 -12.28
N VAL A 89 0.09 14.39 -13.38
CA VAL A 89 1.11 13.44 -13.80
C VAL A 89 2.06 13.13 -12.64
N GLY A 90 2.19 11.83 -12.35
CA GLY A 90 3.00 11.33 -11.23
C GLY A 90 2.19 10.98 -9.99
N ALA A 91 0.96 11.47 -9.87
CA ALA A 91 0.05 11.06 -8.81
C ALA A 91 -0.41 9.61 -9.00
N SER A 92 -0.60 8.90 -7.90
CA SER A 92 -1.04 7.51 -7.82
C SER A 92 -2.37 7.40 -7.09
N MET A 93 -3.25 6.54 -7.59
CA MET A 93 -4.58 6.32 -7.05
C MET A 93 -4.76 4.88 -6.61
N CYS A 94 -5.41 4.67 -5.46
CA CYS A 94 -5.96 3.39 -5.08
C CYS A 94 -7.28 3.11 -5.81
N LYS A 95 -7.77 1.87 -5.72
CA LYS A 95 -9.00 1.43 -6.40
C LYS A 95 -10.21 2.28 -6.03
N GLU A 96 -10.41 2.56 -4.74
CA GLU A 96 -11.56 3.32 -4.27
C GLU A 96 -11.59 4.73 -4.86
N CYS A 97 -10.44 5.43 -4.84
CA CYS A 97 -10.32 6.75 -5.46
C CYS A 97 -10.52 6.69 -6.97
N TRP A 98 -9.99 5.66 -7.63
CA TRP A 98 -10.16 5.46 -9.07
C TRP A 98 -11.62 5.24 -9.46
N ASP A 99 -12.32 4.37 -8.74
CA ASP A 99 -13.72 4.03 -9.02
C ASP A 99 -14.62 5.26 -8.82
N GLY A 100 -14.43 6.02 -7.72
CA GLY A 100 -15.15 7.29 -7.51
C GLY A 100 -14.84 8.33 -8.61
N THR A 101 -13.56 8.48 -8.96
CA THR A 101 -13.13 9.38 -10.05
C THR A 101 -13.72 8.99 -11.40
N LYS A 102 -13.80 7.69 -11.69
CA LYS A 102 -14.40 7.18 -12.93
C LYS A 102 -15.88 7.55 -13.03
N GLU A 103 -16.63 7.45 -11.94
CA GLU A 103 -18.04 7.84 -11.87
C GLU A 103 -18.22 9.36 -12.04
N GLU A 104 -17.47 10.16 -11.30
CA GLU A 104 -17.54 11.63 -11.35
C GLU A 104 -17.11 12.19 -12.71
N TYR A 105 -16.05 11.65 -13.30
CA TYR A 105 -15.56 12.06 -14.62
C TYR A 105 -16.59 11.76 -15.70
N ALA A 106 -17.21 10.58 -15.67
CA ALA A 106 -18.28 10.22 -16.60
C ALA A 106 -19.52 11.09 -16.44
N ALA A 107 -19.90 11.42 -15.21
CA ALA A 107 -21.05 12.29 -14.95
C ALA A 107 -20.82 13.74 -15.41
N SER A 108 -19.58 14.25 -15.33
CA SER A 108 -19.24 15.64 -15.63
C SER A 108 -18.89 15.90 -17.09
N THR A 109 -18.21 14.95 -17.75
CA THR A 109 -17.72 15.11 -19.14
C THR A 109 -18.45 14.25 -20.15
N GLY A 110 -19.12 13.18 -19.71
CA GLY A 110 -19.66 12.14 -20.58
C GLY A 110 -18.62 11.15 -21.11
N GLU A 111 -17.35 11.29 -20.73
CA GLU A 111 -16.26 10.40 -21.13
C GLU A 111 -16.00 9.31 -20.08
N HIS A 112 -15.50 8.15 -20.52
CA HIS A 112 -15.19 7.03 -19.63
C HIS A 112 -13.70 6.75 -19.59
N ILE A 113 -13.14 6.68 -18.38
CA ILE A 113 -11.81 6.11 -18.15
C ILE A 113 -11.92 4.59 -17.92
N GLY A 114 -10.84 3.86 -18.23
CA GLY A 114 -10.80 2.40 -18.10
C GLY A 114 -10.90 1.90 -16.67
N ASP A 115 -11.09 0.58 -16.51
CA ASP A 115 -11.14 -0.05 -15.18
C ASP A 115 -9.78 0.01 -14.48
N PHE A 116 -9.82 0.08 -13.14
CA PHE A 116 -8.63 0.08 -12.31
C PHE A 116 -7.73 -1.13 -12.62
N GLU A 117 -8.36 -2.29 -12.78
CA GLU A 117 -7.76 -3.62 -12.93
C GLU A 117 -6.90 -3.78 -14.18
N ASN A 118 -7.13 -2.96 -15.21
CA ASN A 118 -6.48 -3.07 -16.51
C ASN A 118 -5.08 -2.42 -16.53
N TYR A 119 -4.42 -2.26 -15.38
CA TYR A 119 -3.10 -1.62 -15.31
C TYR A 119 -1.96 -2.66 -15.54
N PRO A 120 -1.17 -2.52 -16.62
CA PRO A 120 -0.31 -3.61 -17.12
C PRO A 120 0.97 -3.88 -16.31
N HIS A 121 1.33 -3.02 -15.36
CA HIS A 121 2.61 -3.09 -14.66
C HIS A 121 2.55 -3.74 -13.27
N TRP A 122 1.38 -4.15 -12.79
CA TRP A 122 1.31 -4.90 -11.54
C TRP A 122 1.90 -6.30 -11.72
N LYS A 123 2.76 -6.68 -10.79
CA LYS A 123 3.30 -8.03 -10.72
C LYS A 123 2.22 -8.96 -10.19
N GLU A 124 2.12 -10.14 -10.79
CA GLU A 124 1.29 -11.22 -10.26
C GLU A 124 2.05 -11.98 -9.17
N GLY A 125 1.30 -12.50 -8.19
CA GLY A 125 1.87 -13.36 -7.15
C GLY A 125 2.26 -14.73 -7.69
N VAL A 126 3.24 -15.36 -7.03
CA VAL A 126 3.55 -16.77 -7.27
C VAL A 126 2.31 -17.59 -6.88
N LYS A 127 1.73 -18.32 -7.83
CA LYS A 127 0.62 -19.26 -7.61
C LYS A 127 1.03 -20.44 -6.74
#